data_AF-A0A5N0VFT2-F1
#
_entry.id   AF-A0A5N0VFT2-F1
#
_cell.length_a   1.000
_cell.length_b   1.000
_cell.length_c   1.000
_cell.angle_alpha   90.00
_cell.angle_beta   90.00
_cell.angle_gamma   90.00
#
_symmetry.space_group_name_H-M   'P 1'
#
loop_
_entity.id
_entity.type
_entity.pdbx_description
1 polymer ?
#
loop_
_entity_poly.entity_id
_entity_poly.type
_entity_poly.pdbx_seq_one_letter_code
_entity_poly.pdbx_strand_id
1 'polypeptide(L)' 'MSRRPESERSDWTDLDLLTRDEAAGRLREEIAEIEPRVAALGAGAERDLLESRLRALREAADDLGGRESR' A
#
# COMPACT_ATOMS: atom_id res chain seq x y z
N MET A 1 -34.72 -2.95 30.39
CA MET A 1 -34.29 -2.01 29.33
C MET A 1 -32.78 -2.16 29.17
N SER A 2 -32.34 -3.21 28.48
CA SER A 2 -30.90 -3.46 28.28
C SER A 2 -30.45 -2.71 27.04
N ARG A 3 -29.68 -1.63 27.25
CA ARG A 3 -28.97 -0.89 26.20
C ARG A 3 -27.98 -1.86 25.55
N ARG A 4 -28.25 -2.32 24.32
CA ARG A 4 -27.24 -3.01 23.52
C ARG A 4 -26.10 -2.02 23.30
N PRO A 5 -24.83 -2.40 23.53
CA PRO A 5 -23.72 -1.54 23.12
C PRO A 5 -23.82 -1.40 21.61
N GLU A 6 -23.91 -0.15 21.16
CA GLU A 6 -23.62 0.25 19.79
C GLU A 6 -22.14 -0.07 19.60
N SER A 7 -21.84 -1.34 19.29
CA SER A 7 -20.56 -1.73 18.72
C SER A 7 -20.29 -0.72 17.62
N GLU A 8 -19.30 0.16 17.81
CA GLU A 8 -18.07 0.33 17.01
C GLU A 8 -18.14 -0.11 15.54
N ARG A 9 -19.33 -0.06 14.95
CA ARG A 9 -19.64 -0.35 13.57
C ARG A 9 -19.26 0.89 12.82
N SER A 10 -17.97 0.91 12.53
CA SER A 10 -17.50 1.28 11.22
C SER A 10 -17.27 2.77 11.00
N ASP A 11 -16.30 3.31 11.71
CA ASP A 11 -15.45 4.38 11.13
C ASP A 11 -14.77 3.92 9.81
N TRP A 12 -14.77 2.61 9.54
CA TRP A 12 -14.34 2.00 8.29
C TRP A 12 -15.39 2.02 7.16
N THR A 13 -16.68 2.28 7.44
CA THR A 13 -17.73 2.26 6.41
C THR A 13 -17.85 3.59 5.66
N ASP A 14 -17.39 4.70 6.25
CA ASP A 14 -17.32 6.01 5.59
C ASP A 14 -16.01 6.24 4.80
N LEU A 15 -15.15 5.22 4.69
CA LEU A 15 -13.94 5.32 3.90
C LEU A 15 -14.27 5.05 2.43
N ASP A 16 -14.04 6.04 1.57
CA ASP A 16 -14.07 5.85 0.12
C ASP A 16 -13.03 4.80 -0.25
N LEU A 17 -13.49 3.60 -0.59
CA LEU A 17 -12.62 2.48 -0.92
C LEU A 17 -12.11 2.67 -2.34
N LEU A 18 -10.79 2.65 -2.49
CA LEU A 18 -10.16 2.71 -3.80
C LEU A 18 -10.52 1.48 -4.63
N THR A 19 -10.74 1.72 -5.92
CA THR A 19 -10.73 0.64 -6.90
C THR A 19 -9.34 -0.01 -6.95
N ARG A 20 -9.27 -1.24 -7.47
CA ARG A 20 -7.98 -1.94 -7.63
C ARG A 20 -7.01 -1.14 -8.50
N ASP A 21 -7.50 -0.55 -9.58
CA ASP A 21 -6.68 0.26 -10.48
C ASP A 21 -6.17 1.54 -9.78
N GLU A 22 -7.02 2.24 -9.02
CA GLU A 22 -6.58 3.41 -8.24
C GLU A 22 -5.56 3.05 -7.15
N ALA A 23 -5.75 1.91 -6.49
CA ALA A 23 -4.80 1.40 -5.51
C ALA A 23 -3.47 1.03 -6.18
N ALA A 24 -3.50 0.33 -7.32
CA ALA A 24 -2.31 -0.01 -8.09
C ALA A 24 -1.58 1.24 -8.62
N GLY A 25 -2.33 2.26 -9.08
CA GLY A 25 -1.81 3.55 -9.51
C GLY A 25 -1.03 4.25 -8.39
N ARG A 26 -1.63 4.38 -7.20
CA ARG A 26 -0.97 4.97 -6.03
C ARG A 26 0.28 4.20 -5.60
N LEU A 27 0.25 2.87 -5.62
CA LEU A 27 1.44 2.07 -5.31
C LEU A 27 2.56 2.31 -6.33
N ARG A 28 2.24 2.46 -7.63
CA ARG A 28 3.24 2.79 -8.66
C ARG A 28 3.84 4.18 -8.47
N GLU A 29 3.03 5.16 -8.06
CA GLU A 29 3.52 6.50 -7.70
C GLU A 29 4.49 6.43 -6.52
N GLU A 30 4.12 5.73 -5.44
CA GLU A 30 4.98 5.57 -4.27
C GLU A 30 6.30 4.84 -4.62
N ILE A 31 6.24 3.80 -5.46
CA ILE A 31 7.42 3.10 -5.99
C ILE A 31 8.34 4.08 -6.72
N ALA A 32 7.79 4.91 -7.60
CA ALA A 32 8.55 5.90 -8.38
C ALA A 32 9.20 6.98 -7.50
N GLU A 33 8.63 7.30 -6.34
CA GLU A 33 9.23 8.22 -5.36
C GLU A 33 10.33 7.57 -4.53
N ILE A 34 10.17 6.31 -4.13
CA ILE A 34 11.10 5.60 -3.25
C ILE A 34 12.34 5.11 -4.00
N GLU A 35 12.18 4.68 -5.24
CA GLU A 35 13.25 4.15 -6.08
C GLU A 35 14.48 5.08 -6.21
N PRO A 36 14.34 6.38 -6.54
CA PRO A 36 15.49 7.29 -6.59
C PRO A 36 16.11 7.53 -5.21
N ARG A 37 15.32 7.46 -4.12
CA ARG A 37 15.83 7.61 -2.74
C ARG A 37 16.72 6.43 -2.36
N VAL A 38 16.32 5.21 -2.72
CA VAL A 38 17.16 4.01 -2.56
C VAL A 38 18.46 4.14 -3.36
N ALA A 39 18.37 4.62 -4.60
CA ALA A 39 19.54 4.80 -5.47
C ALA A 39 20.51 5.88 -4.96
N ALA A 40 20.00 6.91 -4.28
CA ALA A 40 20.81 7.96 -3.68
C ALA A 40 21.48 7.55 -2.35
N LEU A 41 21.02 6.48 -1.71
CA LEU A 41 21.59 5.98 -0.46
C LEU A 41 22.82 5.12 -0.72
N GLY A 42 23.85 5.31 0.12
CA GLY A 42 24.97 4.38 0.23
C GLY A 42 24.56 3.07 0.91
N ALA A 43 25.44 2.07 0.87
CA ALA A 43 25.23 0.81 1.58
C ALA A 43 25.00 1.04 3.08
N GLY A 44 24.00 0.35 3.65
CA GLY A 44 23.67 0.45 5.07
C GLY A 44 22.23 0.07 5.37
N ALA A 45 21.91 -0.03 6.66
CA ALA A 45 20.62 -0.51 7.15
C ALA A 45 19.42 0.31 6.63
N GLU A 46 19.57 1.61 6.40
CA GLU A 46 18.52 2.46 5.83
C GLU A 46 18.20 2.09 4.37
N ARG A 47 19.24 1.81 3.57
CA ARG A 47 19.10 1.34 2.20
C ARG A 47 18.43 -0.02 2.16
N ASP A 48 18.87 -0.96 3.00
CA ASP A 48 18.32 -2.32 3.06
C ASP A 48 16.82 -2.30 3.46
N LEU A 49 16.45 -1.43 4.40
CA LEU A 49 15.06 -1.26 4.82
C LEU A 49 14.19 -0.69 3.69
N LEU A 50 14.68 0.34 2.98
CA LEU A 50 13.96 0.92 1.85
C LEU A 50 13.90 -0.03 0.65
N GLU A 51 14.93 -0.82 0.39
CA GLU A 51 14.92 -1.88 -0.63
C GLU A 51 13.88 -2.95 -0.31
N SER A 52 13.78 -3.38 0.95
CA SER A 52 12.76 -4.32 1.41
C SER A 52 11.35 -3.77 1.24
N ARG A 53 11.13 -2.50 1.61
CA ARG A 53 9.84 -1.82 1.39
C ARG A 53 9.51 -1.71 -0.10
N LEU A 54 10.48 -1.30 -0.92
CA LEU A 54 10.30 -1.16 -2.37
C LEU A 54 9.91 -2.49 -3.01
N ARG A 55 10.53 -3.59 -2.57
CA ARG A 55 10.15 -4.94 -3.02
C ARG A 55 8.71 -5.27 -2.65
N ALA A 56 8.30 -5.04 -1.39
CA ALA A 56 6.94 -5.33 -0.95
C ALA A 56 5.89 -4.49 -1.72
N LEU A 57 6.18 -3.22 -1.99
CA LEU A 57 5.31 -2.36 -2.80
C LEU A 57 5.16 -2.87 -4.23
N ARG A 58 6.26 -3.30 -4.86
CA ARG A 58 6.25 -3.88 -6.21
C ARG A 58 5.42 -5.16 -6.27
N GLU A 59 5.59 -6.06 -5.30
CA GLU A 59 4.81 -7.30 -5.21
C GLU A 59 3.30 -7.00 -5.01
N ALA A 60 2.95 -6.02 -4.19
CA ALA A 60 1.56 -5.61 -4.00
C ALA A 60 0.94 -4.97 -5.25
N ALA A 61 1.70 -4.10 -5.94
CA ALA A 61 1.24 -3.49 -7.20
C ALA A 61 1.02 -4.55 -8.30
N ASP A 62 1.87 -5.59 -8.34
CA ASP A 62 1.73 -6.71 -9.27
C ASP A 62 0.50 -7.57 -8.95
N ASP A 63 0.24 -7.94 -7.68
CA ASP A 63 -0.98 -8.69 -7.31
C ASP A 63 -2.26 -7.93 -7.67
N LEU A 64 -2.27 -6.61 -7.47
CA LEU A 64 -3.41 -5.78 -7.83
C LEU A 64 -3.62 -5.70 -9.35
N GLY A 65 -2.55 -5.60 -10.15
CA GLY A 65 -2.63 -5.56 -11.61
C GLY A 65 -2.84 -6.94 -12.28
N GLY A 66 -2.28 -8.01 -11.71
CA GLY A 66 -2.34 -9.36 -12.25
C GLY A 66 -3.71 -10.04 -12.10
N ARG A 67 -4.50 -9.63 -11.11
CA ARG A 67 -5.89 -10.10 -10.94
C ARG A 67 -6.88 -9.51 -11.94
N GLU A 68 -6.50 -8.49 -12.70
CA GLU A 68 -7.35 -7.90 -13.76
C GLU A 68 -7.22 -8.65 -15.10
N SER A 69 -6.21 -9.52 -15.24
CA SER A 69 -5.93 -10.29 -16.46
C SER A 69 -6.43 -11.75 -16.44
N ARG A 70 -7.31 -12.14 -15.50
CA ARG A 70 -7.85 -13.50 -15.39
C ARG A 70 -9.37 -13.56 -15.58
#